data_AF-A0A2H3KIT8-F1
#
_entry.id   AF-A0A2H3KIT8-F1
#
_cell.length_a   1.000
_cell.length_b   1.000
_cell.length_c   1.000
_cell.angle_alpha   90.00
_cell.angle_beta   90.00
_cell.angle_gamma   90.00
#
_symmetry.space_group_name_H-M   'P 1'
#
loop_
_entity.id
_entity.type
_entity.pdbx_description
1 polymer ?
#
loop_
_entity_poly.entity_id
_entity_poly.type
_entity_poly.pdbx_seq_one_letter_code
_entity_poly.pdbx_strand_id
1 'polypeptide(L)'
;MQRCAELLQEMQPTKELQARVEAFQDDSFRSRMIGVHLRRGDMHLLYPASAANTLAAMAAVDTYLAQEPEAGILLCTDDGAIHQRTGRPLPSEGVQAKFLARYGERVVFTIPRSLDRRDPAAIQDALVDLWLLRQTDYVVGTIGSSFSGMAVLGRSVPVTLCQSQHPLRHVLPLRSWLRGERPLKWLARYYWRLIRPRGLG
;
A
#
# COMPACT_ATOMS: atom_id res chain seq x y z
N MET A 1 -11.43 6.89 -17.97
CA MET A 1 -10.13 6.83 -17.27
C MET A 1 -9.16 7.92 -17.72
N GLN A 2 -8.99 8.17 -19.03
CA GLN A 2 -8.07 9.22 -19.53
C GLN A 2 -8.36 10.61 -18.95
N ARG A 3 -9.62 11.05 -18.95
CA ARG A 3 -10.02 12.33 -18.32
C ARG A 3 -9.66 12.45 -16.83
N CYS A 4 -9.76 11.36 -16.07
CA CYS A 4 -9.39 11.37 -14.65
C CYS A 4 -7.88 11.50 -14.46
N ALA A 5 -7.08 10.91 -15.35
CA ALA A 5 -5.62 11.05 -15.33
C ALA A 5 -5.18 12.48 -15.67
N GLU A 6 -5.82 13.11 -16.66
CA GLU A 6 -5.61 14.53 -16.99
C GLU A 6 -5.93 15.43 -15.79
N LEU A 7 -7.09 15.25 -15.16
CA LEU A 7 -7.45 16.03 -13.98
C LEU A 7 -6.46 15.82 -12.82
N LEU A 8 -5.95 14.60 -12.62
CA LEU A 8 -4.93 14.36 -11.59
C LEU A 8 -3.60 15.08 -11.90
N GLN A 9 -3.26 15.27 -13.17
CA GLN A 9 -2.07 16.05 -13.58
C GLN A 9 -2.25 17.55 -13.32
N GLU A 10 -3.48 18.04 -13.32
CA GLU A 10 -3.81 19.44 -12.96
C GLU A 10 -3.79 19.66 -11.43
N MET A 11 -3.88 18.60 -10.63
CA MET A 11 -3.86 18.70 -9.17
C MET A 11 -2.44 18.94 -8.65
N GLN A 12 -2.33 19.83 -7.67
CA GLN A 12 -1.10 20.04 -6.91
C GLN A 12 -1.43 20.03 -5.41
N PRO A 13 -0.54 19.51 -4.56
CA PRO A 13 -0.68 19.69 -3.12
C PRO A 13 -0.63 21.18 -2.75
N THR A 14 -1.18 21.52 -1.59
CA THR A 14 -1.00 22.87 -1.02
C THR A 14 0.49 23.14 -0.80
N LYS A 15 0.88 24.43 -0.75
CA LYS A 15 2.30 24.82 -0.55
C LYS A 15 2.94 24.15 0.67
N GLU A 16 2.19 23.99 1.75
CA GLU A 16 2.66 23.31 2.97
C GLU A 16 2.96 21.83 2.73
N LEU A 17 2.07 21.11 2.06
CA LEU A 17 2.28 19.69 1.77
C LEU A 17 3.35 19.48 0.70
N GLN A 18 3.42 20.38 -0.28
CA GLN A 18 4.49 20.39 -1.28
C GLN A 18 5.87 20.55 -0.63
N ALA A 19 6.03 21.51 0.30
CA ALA A 19 7.28 21.70 1.02
C ALA A 19 7.70 20.45 1.83
N ARG A 20 6.72 19.72 2.39
CA ARG A 20 6.99 18.46 3.08
C ARG A 20 7.44 17.34 2.13
N VAL A 21 6.88 17.28 0.92
CA VAL A 21 7.31 16.35 -0.12
C VAL A 21 8.74 16.66 -0.53
N GLU A 22 9.03 17.92 -0.88
CA GLU A 22 10.37 18.38 -1.30
C GLU A 22 11.42 18.12 -0.23
N ALA A 23 11.16 18.52 1.02
CA ALA A 23 12.09 18.29 2.12
C ALA A 23 12.41 16.80 2.33
N PHE A 24 11.42 15.92 2.20
CA PHE A 24 11.66 14.47 2.30
C PHE A 24 12.46 13.95 1.10
N GLN A 25 12.18 14.43 -0.11
CA GLN A 25 12.93 14.02 -1.29
C GLN A 25 14.40 14.42 -1.18
N ASP A 26 14.68 15.66 -0.81
CA ASP A 26 16.06 16.18 -0.71
C ASP A 26 16.88 15.43 0.35
N ASP A 27 16.25 15.02 1.45
CA ASP A 27 16.90 14.30 2.55
C ASP A 27 17.08 12.80 2.27
N SER A 28 16.08 12.15 1.66
CA SER A 28 15.95 10.70 1.69
C SER A 28 15.96 10.01 0.31
N PHE A 29 15.68 10.73 -0.79
CA PHE A 29 15.65 10.09 -2.11
C PHE A 29 17.05 9.86 -2.67
N ARG A 30 17.22 8.70 -3.31
CA ARG A 30 18.37 8.40 -4.16
C ARG A 30 18.04 8.79 -5.61
N SER A 31 19.05 8.68 -6.48
CA SER A 31 18.90 8.96 -7.92
C SER A 31 17.80 8.15 -8.60
N ARG A 32 17.58 6.91 -8.15
CA ARG A 32 16.47 6.04 -8.54
C ARG A 32 15.72 5.57 -7.32
N MET A 33 14.40 5.49 -7.41
CA MET A 33 13.53 5.07 -6.33
C MET A 33 12.55 3.97 -6.76
N ILE A 34 12.40 2.96 -5.91
CA ILE A 34 11.33 1.97 -5.97
C ILE A 34 10.28 2.36 -4.93
N GLY A 35 9.10 2.78 -5.39
CA GLY A 35 7.96 3.10 -4.54
C GLY A 35 7.18 1.85 -4.16
N VAL A 36 7.06 1.56 -2.87
CA VAL A 36 6.39 0.37 -2.35
C VAL A 36 5.19 0.80 -1.52
N HIS A 37 4.00 0.39 -1.92
CA HIS A 37 2.77 0.64 -1.15
C HIS A 37 2.09 -0.68 -0.72
N LEU A 38 2.12 -0.94 0.58
CA LEU A 38 1.54 -2.13 1.20
C LEU A 38 0.32 -1.76 2.04
N ARG A 39 -0.87 -2.10 1.49
CA ARG A 39 -2.15 -1.84 2.13
C ARG A 39 -2.47 -2.95 3.13
N ARG A 40 -2.60 -2.57 4.39
CA ARG A 40 -2.90 -3.39 5.56
C ARG A 40 -4.20 -2.87 6.15
N GLY A 41 -4.19 -2.27 7.34
CA GLY A 41 -5.38 -1.69 7.97
C GLY A 41 -6.64 -2.55 7.83
N ASP A 42 -7.73 -1.96 7.37
CA ASP A 42 -9.00 -2.66 7.18
C ASP A 42 -8.96 -3.73 6.07
N MET A 43 -7.96 -3.68 5.18
CA MET A 43 -7.77 -4.67 4.13
C MET A 43 -7.44 -6.07 4.70
N HIS A 44 -6.80 -6.16 5.86
CA HIS A 44 -6.64 -7.45 6.57
C HIS A 44 -7.97 -8.14 6.86
N LEU A 45 -9.01 -7.35 7.14
CA LEU A 45 -10.32 -7.86 7.50
C LEU A 45 -11.19 -8.12 6.27
N LEU A 46 -11.08 -7.25 5.27
CA LEU A 46 -11.96 -7.25 4.11
C LEU A 46 -11.42 -8.07 2.94
N TYR A 47 -10.11 -8.05 2.73
CA TYR A 47 -9.41 -8.69 1.62
C TYR A 47 -8.08 -9.32 2.08
N PRO A 48 -8.10 -10.29 3.02
CA PRO A 48 -6.90 -10.88 3.61
C PRO A 48 -5.91 -11.43 2.57
N ALA A 49 -6.39 -12.01 1.47
CA ALA A 49 -5.53 -12.50 0.39
C ALA A 49 -4.77 -11.36 -0.34
N SER A 50 -5.36 -10.17 -0.44
CA SER A 50 -4.67 -9.00 -1.01
C SER A 50 -3.68 -8.40 -0.02
N ALA A 51 -4.04 -8.34 1.27
CA ALA A 51 -3.18 -7.81 2.32
C ALA A 51 -1.96 -8.70 2.61
N ALA A 52 -2.09 -10.03 2.53
CA ALA A 52 -1.01 -10.98 2.80
C ALA A 52 -0.01 -11.07 1.63
N ASN A 53 0.66 -9.97 1.32
CA ASN A 53 1.50 -9.82 0.11
C ASN A 53 2.94 -9.34 0.38
N THR A 54 3.37 -9.23 1.64
CA THR A 54 4.71 -8.70 2.00
C THR A 54 5.85 -9.43 1.28
N LEU A 55 5.84 -10.77 1.26
CA LEU A 55 6.89 -11.55 0.58
C LEU A 55 6.86 -11.37 -0.93
N ALA A 56 5.67 -11.30 -1.53
CA ALA A 56 5.51 -11.07 -2.96
C ALA A 56 6.04 -9.68 -3.36
N ALA A 57 5.78 -8.67 -2.51
CA ALA A 57 6.28 -7.32 -2.71
C ALA A 57 7.81 -7.25 -2.59
N MET A 58 8.40 -7.95 -1.61
CA MET A 58 9.85 -8.04 -1.50
C MET A 58 10.48 -8.69 -2.73
N ALA A 59 9.92 -9.80 -3.23
CA ALA A 59 10.40 -10.42 -4.47
C ALA A 59 10.31 -9.49 -5.68
N ALA A 60 9.26 -8.66 -5.76
CA ALA A 60 9.14 -7.64 -6.81
C ALA A 60 10.18 -6.53 -6.67
N VAL A 61 10.46 -6.07 -5.44
CA VAL A 61 11.55 -5.12 -5.17
C VAL A 61 12.89 -5.71 -5.57
N ASP A 62 13.17 -6.97 -5.21
CA ASP A 62 14.42 -7.66 -5.58
C ASP A 62 14.59 -7.71 -7.11
N THR A 63 13.51 -7.91 -7.85
CA THR A 63 13.52 -7.92 -9.32
C THR A 63 13.90 -6.56 -9.91
N TYR A 64 13.45 -5.46 -9.31
CA TYR A 64 13.84 -4.12 -9.73
C TYR A 64 15.25 -3.75 -9.27
N LEU A 65 15.66 -4.16 -8.07
CA LEU A 65 17.04 -3.98 -7.60
C LEU A 65 18.06 -4.76 -8.44
N ALA A 66 17.67 -5.88 -9.03
CA ALA A 66 18.53 -6.58 -9.99
C ALA A 66 18.81 -5.77 -11.26
N GLN A 67 17.92 -4.82 -11.61
CA GLN A 67 18.08 -3.91 -12.75
C GLN A 67 18.74 -2.58 -12.32
N GLU A 68 18.42 -2.11 -11.11
CA GLU A 68 18.90 -0.85 -10.53
C GLU A 68 19.47 -1.08 -9.12
N PRO A 69 20.71 -1.59 -8.98
CA PRO A 69 21.26 -2.03 -7.69
C PRO A 69 21.37 -0.95 -6.62
N GLU A 70 21.51 0.31 -7.05
CA GLU A 70 21.67 1.48 -6.18
C GLU A 70 20.36 2.18 -5.82
N ALA A 71 19.22 1.73 -6.38
CA ALA A 71 17.93 2.35 -6.13
C ALA A 71 17.55 2.35 -4.64
N GLY A 72 16.98 3.46 -4.20
CA GLY A 72 16.35 3.59 -2.89
C GLY A 72 14.95 2.96 -2.90
N ILE A 73 14.38 2.75 -1.72
CA ILE A 73 13.05 2.18 -1.54
C ILE A 73 12.23 3.13 -0.68
N LEU A 74 11.19 3.73 -1.25
CA LEU A 74 10.18 4.44 -0.48
C LEU A 74 9.11 3.45 -0.04
N LEU A 75 8.92 3.26 1.27
CA LEU A 75 7.91 2.35 1.82
C LEU A 75 6.74 3.12 2.44
N CYS A 76 5.54 2.96 1.87
CA CYS A 76 4.30 3.51 2.40
C CYS A 76 3.38 2.37 2.84
N THR A 77 2.91 2.41 4.08
CA THR A 77 2.03 1.37 4.63
C THR A 77 1.16 1.90 5.76
N ASP A 78 -0.08 1.38 5.86
CA ASP A 78 -0.97 1.56 7.01
C ASP A 78 -0.95 0.34 7.95
N ASP A 79 0.19 -0.37 8.01
CA ASP A 79 0.41 -1.46 8.95
C ASP A 79 0.31 -0.95 10.40
N GLY A 80 -0.43 -1.65 11.25
CA GLY A 80 -0.72 -1.21 12.62
C GLY A 80 -1.79 -0.11 12.74
N ALA A 81 -2.51 0.23 11.67
CA ALA A 81 -3.65 1.14 11.75
C ALA A 81 -4.75 0.63 12.70
N ILE A 82 -5.67 1.53 13.07
CA ILE A 82 -6.79 1.20 13.96
C ILE A 82 -8.08 0.87 13.21
N HIS A 83 -8.94 0.09 13.85
CA HIS A 83 -10.27 -0.21 13.38
C HIS A 83 -11.18 1.01 13.55
N GLN A 84 -11.53 1.62 12.43
CA GLN A 84 -12.20 2.91 12.30
C GLN A 84 -13.52 3.07 13.07
N ARG A 85 -14.31 2.00 13.18
CA ARG A 85 -15.55 1.99 13.98
C ARG A 85 -15.34 1.75 15.48
N THR A 86 -14.30 1.01 15.87
CA THR A 86 -14.17 0.48 17.25
C THR A 86 -12.99 1.07 18.00
N GLY A 87 -12.10 1.80 17.33
CA GLY A 87 -10.85 2.34 17.88
C GLY A 87 -9.80 1.27 18.20
N ARG A 88 -10.10 -0.03 18.05
CA ARG A 88 -9.19 -1.10 18.43
C ARG A 88 -8.03 -1.22 17.43
N PRO A 89 -6.80 -1.54 17.87
CA PRO A 89 -5.70 -1.85 16.97
C PRO A 89 -6.05 -2.98 15.99
N LEU A 90 -5.63 -2.85 14.74
CA LEU A 90 -5.67 -3.94 13.77
C LEU A 90 -4.37 -4.74 13.82
N PRO A 91 -4.36 -5.99 13.32
CA PRO A 91 -3.13 -6.77 13.21
C PRO A 91 -2.05 -6.00 12.46
N SER A 92 -0.82 -6.04 12.98
CA SER A 92 0.37 -5.57 12.29
C SER A 92 1.20 -6.76 11.82
N GLU A 93 1.76 -6.67 10.63
CA GLU A 93 2.71 -7.64 10.10
C GLU A 93 4.18 -7.25 10.38
N GLY A 94 4.44 -6.08 10.96
CA GLY A 94 5.79 -5.54 11.13
C GLY A 94 6.43 -5.20 9.79
N VAL A 95 5.67 -4.61 8.86
CA VAL A 95 6.11 -4.38 7.47
C VAL A 95 7.41 -3.58 7.41
N GLN A 96 7.48 -2.44 8.11
CA GLN A 96 8.69 -1.61 8.15
C GLN A 96 9.90 -2.37 8.68
N ALA A 97 9.76 -3.07 9.81
CA ALA A 97 10.84 -3.86 10.40
C ALA A 97 11.36 -4.94 9.44
N LYS A 98 10.47 -5.62 8.72
CA LYS A 98 10.85 -6.62 7.71
C LYS A 98 11.61 -6.01 6.54
N PHE A 99 11.17 -4.84 6.05
CA PHE A 99 11.86 -4.15 4.95
C PHE A 99 13.23 -3.64 5.38
N LEU A 100 13.33 -3.00 6.54
CA LEU A 100 14.60 -2.56 7.12
C LEU A 100 15.57 -3.74 7.32
N ALA A 101 15.08 -4.87 7.84
CA ALA A 101 15.91 -6.06 8.04
C ALA A 101 16.46 -6.65 6.73
N ARG A 102 15.72 -6.54 5.62
CA ARG A 102 16.12 -7.10 4.32
C ARG A 102 17.00 -6.15 3.50
N TYR A 103 16.68 -4.86 3.51
CA TYR A 103 17.25 -3.89 2.57
C TYR A 103 18.11 -2.81 3.24
N GLY A 104 18.05 -2.68 4.57
CA GLY A 104 18.86 -1.74 5.34
C GLY A 104 18.54 -0.27 5.02
N GLU A 105 19.59 0.54 4.97
CA GLU A 105 19.53 2.01 4.88
C GLU A 105 18.96 2.55 3.57
N ARG A 106 18.73 1.71 2.56
CA ARG A 106 18.06 2.15 1.33
C ARG A 106 16.55 2.31 1.50
N VAL A 107 15.98 1.78 2.59
CA VAL A 107 14.54 1.91 2.88
C VAL A 107 14.29 3.20 3.65
N VAL A 108 13.49 4.06 3.05
CA VAL A 108 13.02 5.30 3.65
C VAL A 108 11.49 5.28 3.70
N PHE A 109 10.92 5.89 4.73
CA PHE A 109 9.48 6.04 4.91
C PHE A 109 9.19 7.30 5.70
N THR A 110 8.05 7.92 5.45
CA THR A 110 7.59 9.05 6.27
C THR A 110 7.17 8.54 7.65
N ILE A 111 7.24 9.42 8.65
CA ILE A 111 6.71 9.12 9.99
C ILE A 111 5.32 9.78 10.07
N PRO A 112 4.23 9.01 9.95
CA PRO A 112 2.89 9.57 10.02
C PRO A 112 2.61 10.05 11.45
N ARG A 113 1.95 11.20 11.56
CA ARG A 113 1.46 11.74 12.84
C ARG A 113 0.34 10.89 13.40
N SER A 114 -0.41 10.22 12.53
CA SER A 114 -1.51 9.33 12.88
C SER A 114 -1.81 8.36 11.74
N LEU A 115 -2.24 7.14 12.08
CA LEU A 115 -2.80 6.16 11.14
C LEU A 115 -4.34 6.10 11.21
N ASP A 116 -4.96 7.00 11.96
CA ASP A 116 -6.42 7.11 12.03
C ASP A 116 -6.95 7.98 10.90
N ARG A 117 -7.61 7.38 9.90
CA ARG A 117 -8.18 8.11 8.75
C ARG A 117 -9.31 9.10 9.10
N ARG A 118 -9.74 9.17 10.36
CA ARG A 118 -10.67 10.22 10.85
C ARG A 118 -9.95 11.52 11.17
N ASP A 119 -8.64 11.46 11.35
CA ASP A 119 -7.78 12.60 11.63
C ASP A 119 -7.35 13.28 10.31
N PRO A 120 -7.64 14.58 10.11
CA PRO A 120 -7.13 15.33 8.97
C PRO A 120 -5.61 15.26 8.81
N ALA A 121 -4.85 15.18 9.91
CA ALA A 121 -3.40 15.04 9.85
C ALA A 121 -2.98 13.73 9.18
N ALA A 122 -3.65 12.62 9.49
CA ALA A 122 -3.41 11.32 8.85
C ALA A 122 -3.73 11.33 7.35
N ILE A 123 -4.78 12.06 6.95
CA ILE A 123 -5.14 12.23 5.53
C ILE A 123 -4.08 13.03 4.79
N GLN A 124 -3.59 14.12 5.39
CA GLN A 124 -2.49 14.91 4.84
C GLN A 124 -1.20 14.09 4.72
N ASP A 125 -0.88 13.28 5.72
CA ASP A 125 0.32 12.43 5.70
C ASP A 125 0.22 11.37 4.59
N ALA A 126 -0.96 10.76 4.43
CA ALA A 126 -1.22 9.87 3.31
C ALA A 126 -1.14 10.57 1.95
N LEU A 127 -1.48 11.87 1.86
CA LEU A 127 -1.32 12.64 0.62
C LEU A 127 0.15 12.91 0.30
N VAL A 128 0.98 13.19 1.31
CA VAL A 128 2.43 13.31 1.16
C VAL A 128 3.02 11.99 0.65
N ASP A 129 2.67 10.86 1.26
CA ASP A 129 3.08 9.53 0.80
C ASP A 129 2.66 9.26 -0.65
N LEU A 130 1.42 9.61 -1.02
CA LEU A 130 0.93 9.43 -2.39
C LEU A 130 1.76 10.24 -3.39
N TRP A 131 2.08 11.49 -3.06
CA TRP A 131 2.90 12.30 -3.94
C TRP A 131 4.33 11.80 -4.05
N LEU A 132 4.95 11.40 -2.94
CA LEU A 132 6.27 10.78 -2.97
C LEU A 132 6.29 9.50 -3.82
N LEU A 133 5.31 8.61 -3.68
CA LEU A 133 5.16 7.41 -4.51
C LEU A 133 4.99 7.74 -6.00
N ARG A 134 4.37 8.87 -6.32
CA ARG A 134 4.21 9.32 -7.70
C ARG A 134 5.49 9.88 -8.32
N GLN A 135 6.53 10.07 -7.52
CA GLN A 135 7.85 10.52 -7.96
C GLN A 135 8.89 9.39 -8.04
N THR A 136 8.49 8.13 -7.79
CA THR A 136 9.41 6.98 -7.88
C THR A 136 9.47 6.38 -9.28
N ASP A 137 10.61 5.81 -9.68
CA ASP A 137 10.82 5.25 -11.02
C ASP A 137 10.13 3.90 -11.22
N TYR A 138 9.98 3.13 -10.15
CA TYR A 138 9.31 1.82 -10.13
C TYR A 138 8.20 1.83 -9.07
N VAL A 139 7.15 1.03 -9.27
CA VAL A 139 6.07 0.88 -8.27
C VAL A 139 5.79 -0.59 -7.96
N VAL A 140 5.76 -0.92 -6.67
CA VAL A 140 5.26 -2.17 -6.12
C VAL A 140 4.04 -1.86 -5.26
N GLY A 141 2.86 -2.32 -5.67
CA GLY A 141 1.60 -1.96 -5.02
C GLY A 141 0.83 -3.16 -4.47
N THR A 142 -0.29 -2.90 -3.80
CA THR A 142 -1.23 -3.93 -3.36
C THR A 142 -2.42 -4.02 -4.31
N ILE A 143 -2.74 -5.23 -4.79
CA ILE A 143 -3.89 -5.42 -5.69
C ILE A 143 -5.19 -4.94 -5.05
N GLY A 144 -6.02 -4.22 -5.81
CA GLY A 144 -7.32 -3.72 -5.34
C GLY A 144 -7.25 -2.56 -4.33
N SER A 145 -6.05 -2.02 -4.06
CA SER A 145 -5.91 -0.76 -3.32
C SER A 145 -6.03 0.43 -4.29
N SER A 146 -7.00 1.32 -4.03
CA SER A 146 -7.14 2.57 -4.78
C SER A 146 -5.91 3.47 -4.64
N PHE A 147 -5.26 3.47 -3.48
CA PHE A 147 -4.04 4.23 -3.25
C PHE A 147 -2.89 3.76 -4.15
N SER A 148 -2.70 2.45 -4.30
CA SER A 148 -1.73 1.89 -5.27
C SER A 148 -2.10 2.26 -6.70
N GLY A 149 -3.40 2.24 -7.04
CA GLY A 149 -3.89 2.66 -8.35
C GLY A 149 -3.62 4.13 -8.64
N MET A 150 -3.86 5.01 -7.66
CA MET A 150 -3.58 6.44 -7.75
C MET A 150 -2.09 6.73 -7.88
N ALA A 151 -1.21 5.92 -7.27
CA ALA A 151 0.23 6.07 -7.43
C ALA A 151 0.72 5.85 -8.88
N VAL A 152 -0.02 5.11 -9.71
CA VAL A 152 0.37 4.81 -11.11
C VAL A 152 -0.54 5.44 -12.15
N LEU A 153 -1.72 5.95 -11.76
CA LEU A 153 -2.69 6.51 -12.69
C LEU A 153 -2.06 7.63 -13.55
N GLY A 154 -2.13 7.46 -14.88
CA GLY A 154 -1.59 8.43 -15.83
C GLY A 154 -0.06 8.48 -15.93
N ARG A 155 0.66 7.46 -15.43
CA ARG A 155 2.12 7.35 -15.50
C ARG A 155 2.54 6.13 -16.31
N SER A 156 3.63 6.26 -17.05
CA SER A 156 4.28 5.16 -17.76
C SER A 156 5.50 4.68 -16.97
N VAL A 157 5.26 4.00 -15.85
CA VAL A 157 6.30 3.45 -14.96
C VAL A 157 6.13 1.94 -14.79
N PRO A 158 7.21 1.15 -14.66
CA PRO A 158 7.10 -0.26 -14.34
C PRO A 158 6.34 -0.49 -13.03
N VAL A 159 5.31 -1.35 -13.07
CA VAL A 159 4.43 -1.61 -11.93
C VAL A 159 4.24 -3.10 -11.68
N THR A 160 4.36 -3.51 -10.42
CA THR A 160 4.01 -4.86 -9.97
C THR A 160 2.98 -4.78 -8.84
N LEU A 161 1.74 -5.23 -9.10
CA LEU A 161 0.69 -5.27 -8.09
C LEU A 161 0.63 -6.65 -7.42
N CYS A 162 0.88 -6.68 -6.11
CA CYS A 162 1.08 -7.89 -5.34
C CYS A 162 -0.18 -8.32 -4.58
N GLN A 163 -0.30 -9.63 -4.42
CA GLN A 163 -1.26 -10.31 -3.56
C GLN A 163 -0.63 -11.60 -3.00
N SER A 164 -1.34 -12.31 -2.13
CA SER A 164 -0.88 -13.60 -1.60
C SER A 164 -0.61 -14.59 -2.72
N GLN A 165 0.59 -15.19 -2.68
CA GLN A 165 1.02 -16.25 -3.57
C GLN A 165 0.64 -17.65 -3.05
N HIS A 166 -0.02 -17.75 -1.89
CA HIS A 166 -0.39 -19.05 -1.32
C HIS A 166 -1.39 -19.76 -2.27
N PRO A 167 -1.13 -21.03 -2.68
CA PRO A 167 -1.97 -21.72 -3.66
C PRO A 167 -3.42 -21.87 -3.18
N LEU A 168 -3.61 -22.07 -1.88
CA LEU A 168 -4.93 -22.18 -1.25
C LEU A 168 -5.49 -20.84 -0.74
N ARG A 169 -5.02 -19.68 -1.22
CA ARG A 169 -5.42 -18.36 -0.71
C ARG A 169 -6.94 -18.12 -0.68
N HIS A 170 -7.69 -18.72 -1.62
CA HIS A 170 -9.14 -18.64 -1.67
C HIS A 170 -9.83 -19.56 -0.65
N VAL A 171 -9.13 -20.52 -0.06
CA VAL A 171 -9.63 -21.47 0.95
C VAL A 171 -9.18 -21.07 2.36
N LEU A 172 -8.15 -20.24 2.51
CA LEU A 172 -7.71 -19.73 3.83
C LEU A 172 -8.85 -19.07 4.65
N PRO A 173 -9.75 -18.27 4.05
CA PRO A 173 -10.92 -17.73 4.76
C PRO A 173 -11.85 -18.82 5.30
N LEU A 174 -12.07 -19.90 4.54
CA LEU A 174 -12.85 -21.06 4.98
C LEU A 174 -12.19 -21.75 6.18
N ARG A 175 -10.86 -21.89 6.16
CA ARG A 175 -10.11 -22.43 7.31
C ARG A 175 -10.26 -21.57 8.57
N SER A 176 -10.15 -20.25 8.46
CA SER A 176 -10.37 -19.36 9.62
C SER A 176 -11.80 -19.43 10.16
N TRP A 177 -12.79 -19.64 9.30
CA TRP A 177 -14.17 -19.90 9.75
C TRP A 177 -14.29 -21.26 10.46
N LEU A 178 -13.73 -22.33 9.88
CA LEU A 178 -13.73 -23.68 10.49
C LEU A 178 -13.05 -23.71 11.86
N ARG A 179 -12.02 -22.89 12.08
CA ARG A 179 -11.35 -22.72 13.38
C ARG A 179 -12.08 -21.81 14.37
N GLY A 180 -13.24 -21.27 14.02
CA GLY A 180 -14.02 -20.36 14.87
C GLY A 180 -13.44 -18.95 15.01
N GLU A 181 -12.37 -18.61 14.27
CA GLU A 181 -11.73 -17.29 14.33
C GLU A 181 -12.59 -16.20 13.68
N ARG A 182 -13.51 -16.59 12.79
CA ARG A 182 -14.38 -15.68 12.03
C ARG A 182 -15.81 -16.22 12.00
N PRO A 183 -16.85 -15.37 12.13
CA PRO A 183 -18.24 -15.81 12.04
C PRO A 183 -18.66 -16.13 10.60
N LEU A 184 -19.67 -16.99 10.41
CA LEU A 184 -20.21 -17.36 9.08
C LEU A 184 -20.62 -16.13 8.25
N LYS A 185 -21.21 -15.11 8.90
CA LYS A 185 -21.58 -13.84 8.26
C LYS A 185 -20.38 -13.12 7.62
N TRP A 186 -19.18 -13.25 8.21
CA TRP A 186 -17.96 -12.69 7.63
C TRP A 186 -17.54 -13.50 6.38
N LEU A 187 -17.57 -14.83 6.47
CA LEU A 187 -17.20 -15.71 5.37
C LEU A 187 -18.09 -15.51 4.14
N ALA A 188 -19.41 -15.46 4.35
CA ALA A 188 -20.38 -15.20 3.29
C ALA A 188 -20.13 -13.85 2.60
N ARG A 189 -19.85 -12.79 3.37
CA ARG A 189 -19.50 -11.47 2.82
C ARG A 189 -18.18 -11.49 2.05
N TYR A 190 -17.20 -12.25 2.51
CA TYR A 190 -15.91 -12.38 1.83
C TYR A 190 -16.07 -12.99 0.43
N TYR A 191 -16.71 -14.16 0.33
CA TYR A 191 -16.91 -14.81 -0.97
C TYR A 191 -17.87 -14.04 -1.87
N TRP A 192 -18.92 -13.43 -1.31
CA TRP A 192 -19.79 -12.54 -2.08
C TRP A 192 -19.01 -11.41 -2.76
N ARG A 193 -18.04 -10.80 -2.06
CA ARG A 193 -17.19 -9.74 -2.62
C ARG A 193 -16.17 -10.21 -3.66
N LEU A 194 -15.81 -11.49 -3.65
CA LEU A 194 -14.96 -12.08 -4.70
C LEU A 194 -15.74 -12.31 -5.99
N ILE A 195 -17.00 -12.73 -5.87
CA ILE A 195 -17.85 -13.08 -7.02
C ILE A 195 -18.53 -11.85 -7.62
N ARG A 196 -18.68 -10.77 -6.86
CA ARG A 196 -19.29 -9.53 -7.37
C ARG A 196 -18.37 -8.88 -8.41
N PRO A 197 -18.83 -8.63 -9.65
CA PRO A 197 -18.04 -7.92 -10.64
C PRO A 197 -17.67 -6.54 -10.12
N ARG A 198 -16.38 -6.22 -10.16
CA ARG A 198 -15.87 -4.89 -9.83
C ARG A 198 -15.92 -4.05 -11.11
N GLY A 199 -16.96 -3.21 -11.24
CA GLY A 199 -17.06 -2.22 -12.31
C GLY A 199 -18.31 -2.33 -13.19
N LEU A 200 -19.45 -1.85 -12.66
CA LEU A 200 -20.49 -1.12 -13.39
C LEU A 200 -21.04 -0.11 -12.38
N GLY A 201 -20.38 1.05 -12.31
CA GLY A 201 -20.68 2.15 -11.40
C GLY A 201 -19.66 3.25 -11.60
#